data_AF-A0A8J6RHT1-F1
#
_entry.id   AF-A0A8J6RHT1-F1
#
_cell.length_a   1.000
_cell.length_b   1.000
_cell.length_c   1.000
_cell.angle_alpha   90.00
_cell.angle_beta   90.00
_cell.angle_gamma   90.00
#
_symmetry.space_group_name_H-M   'P 1'
#
loop_
_entity.id
_entity.type
_entity.pdbx_description
1 polymer ?
#
loop_
_entity_poly.entity_id
_entity_poly.type
_entity_poly.pdbx_seq_one_letter_code
_entity_poly.pdbx_strand_id
1 'polypeptide(L)'
;MSTSHPRGDDLLDPDTNALLNTWENPWTRETTTVHPVANDPVNSSPFWADTTGQRLQFQNFGDTDLLFFTVTLPLFYADPLGGDYQDYVGGHYHAMEMFTFSARRSHLLASADQDIDDIAVSWSRISPWLPWMKMGGQPGELVVHVAGTRVGSWQQLPEPLRSQIADNFALYQTPPPLNDNRPNETTWTNFRDFLDGAEHQP
;
A
#
# COMPACT_ATOMS: atom_id res chain seq x y z
N MET A 1 -26.74 5.84 -12.74
CA MET A 1 -26.30 5.97 -11.33
C MET A 1 -25.30 4.86 -11.09
N SER A 2 -24.02 5.18 -10.95
CA SER A 2 -23.01 4.23 -10.48
C SER A 2 -21.93 5.07 -9.81
N THR A 3 -21.94 5.09 -8.49
CA THR A 3 -21.02 5.85 -7.65
C THR A 3 -19.72 5.09 -7.52
N SER A 4 -18.67 5.55 -8.20
CA SER A 4 -17.30 5.10 -8.00
C SER A 4 -16.72 5.73 -6.73
N HIS A 5 -16.32 4.92 -5.75
CA HIS A 5 -15.44 5.33 -4.65
C HIS A 5 -14.30 4.32 -4.58
N PRO A 6 -13.07 4.66 -5.00
CA PRO A 6 -11.92 3.80 -4.75
C PRO A 6 -11.52 3.96 -3.28
N ARG A 7 -11.64 2.87 -2.51
CA ARG A 7 -11.22 2.79 -1.11
C ARG A 7 -9.82 2.17 -1.09
N GLY A 8 -8.90 2.85 -0.41
CA GLY A 8 -7.57 2.32 -0.09
C GLY A 8 -7.67 1.03 0.70
N ASP A 9 -6.61 0.24 0.62
CA ASP A 9 -6.27 -1.11 1.16
C ASP A 9 -6.95 -1.67 2.41
N ASP A 10 -7.78 -0.89 3.06
CA ASP A 10 -8.67 -1.29 4.12
C ASP A 10 -9.87 -2.02 3.54
N LEU A 11 -9.96 -3.30 3.88
CA LEU A 11 -11.04 -4.18 3.50
C LEU A 11 -12.31 -3.73 4.23
N LEU A 12 -13.00 -2.76 3.65
CA LEU A 12 -14.27 -2.26 4.15
C LEU A 12 -15.42 -3.01 3.48
N ASP A 13 -16.40 -3.36 4.28
CA ASP A 13 -17.65 -3.91 3.80
C ASP A 13 -18.31 -2.89 2.84
N PRO A 14 -18.74 -3.33 1.64
CA PRO A 14 -19.20 -2.41 0.62
C PRO A 14 -20.48 -1.68 1.01
N ASP A 15 -21.33 -2.31 1.82
CA ASP A 15 -22.67 -1.83 2.20
C ASP A 15 -22.65 -0.98 3.47
N THR A 16 -21.85 -1.38 4.45
CA THR A 16 -21.80 -0.78 5.79
C THR A 16 -20.60 0.13 6.01
N ASN A 17 -19.57 0.02 5.16
CA ASN A 17 -18.28 0.70 5.33
C ASN A 17 -17.58 0.36 6.65
N ALA A 18 -17.97 -0.74 7.30
CA ALA A 18 -17.30 -1.28 8.47
C ALA A 18 -16.07 -2.09 8.07
N LEU A 19 -15.12 -2.23 8.97
CA LEU A 19 -13.94 -3.07 8.73
C LEU A 19 -14.34 -4.55 8.66
N LEU A 20 -13.80 -5.24 7.65
CA LEU A 20 -13.89 -6.68 7.55
C LEU A 20 -12.88 -7.31 8.51
N ASN A 21 -13.39 -8.03 9.51
CA ASN A 21 -12.56 -8.77 10.46
C ASN A 21 -12.37 -10.24 10.05
N THR A 22 -13.26 -10.74 9.20
CA THR A 22 -13.27 -12.13 8.74
C THR A 22 -13.59 -12.19 7.27
N TRP A 23 -13.09 -13.23 6.61
CA TRP A 23 -13.33 -13.51 5.21
C TRP A 23 -13.64 -14.99 5.02
N GLU A 24 -14.62 -15.30 4.17
CA GLU A 24 -14.97 -16.68 3.87
C GLU A 24 -14.33 -17.11 2.54
N ASN A 25 -13.52 -18.16 2.60
CA ASN A 25 -12.88 -18.72 1.43
C ASN A 25 -13.93 -19.31 0.48
N PRO A 26 -14.07 -18.82 -0.76
CA PRO A 26 -15.16 -19.28 -1.62
C PRO A 26 -14.93 -20.70 -2.15
N TRP A 27 -13.72 -21.25 -2.07
CA TRP A 27 -13.41 -22.63 -2.45
C TRP A 27 -13.54 -23.60 -1.28
N THR A 28 -12.96 -23.28 -0.12
CA THR A 28 -12.92 -24.19 1.04
C THR A 28 -14.07 -23.98 2.01
N ARG A 29 -14.77 -22.84 1.92
CA ARG A 29 -15.80 -22.38 2.87
C ARG A 29 -15.24 -22.16 4.29
N GLU A 30 -13.93 -22.18 4.45
CA GLU A 30 -13.25 -21.84 5.70
C GLU A 30 -13.35 -20.33 5.92
N THR A 31 -13.65 -19.91 7.15
CA THR A 31 -13.61 -18.50 7.53
C THR A 31 -12.23 -18.20 8.14
N THR A 32 -11.49 -17.29 7.52
CA THR A 32 -10.19 -16.80 8.02
C THR A 32 -10.33 -15.41 8.64
N THR A 33 -9.39 -15.06 9.51
CA THR A 33 -9.28 -13.70 10.06
C THR A 33 -8.60 -12.81 9.03
N VAL A 34 -9.15 -11.63 8.81
CA VAL A 34 -8.51 -10.62 7.95
C VAL A 34 -7.27 -10.10 8.66
N HIS A 35 -6.12 -10.17 7.99
CA HIS A 35 -4.88 -9.61 8.49
C HIS A 35 -4.62 -8.25 7.81
N PRO A 36 -4.60 -7.14 8.57
CA PRO A 36 -4.34 -5.82 8.02
C PRO A 36 -2.97 -5.72 7.35
N VAL A 37 -2.90 -4.95 6.26
CA VAL A 37 -1.64 -4.71 5.55
C VAL A 37 -0.96 -3.48 6.15
N ALA A 38 -0.35 -3.66 7.33
CA ALA A 38 0.40 -2.63 8.03
C ALA A 38 1.90 -2.92 7.91
N ASN A 39 2.43 -2.75 6.70
CA ASN A 39 3.85 -2.97 6.44
C ASN A 39 4.67 -1.82 7.04
N ASP A 40 5.70 -2.13 7.82
CA ASP A 40 6.67 -1.17 8.35
C ASP A 40 8.09 -1.79 8.48
N PRO A 41 9.13 -1.17 7.90
CA PRO A 41 9.09 0.04 7.09
C PRO A 41 8.69 -0.25 5.63
N VAL A 42 8.12 0.75 4.96
CA VAL A 42 8.05 0.82 3.49
C VAL A 42 8.69 2.12 3.05
N ASN A 43 10.00 2.06 2.79
CA ASN A 43 10.79 3.24 2.46
C ASN A 43 11.53 3.05 1.13
N SER A 44 11.74 4.13 0.40
CA SER A 44 12.64 4.13 -0.74
C SER A 44 13.51 5.37 -0.65
N SER A 45 14.82 5.18 -0.78
CA SER A 45 15.72 6.31 -0.97
C SER A 45 15.25 7.09 -2.20
N PRO A 46 15.24 8.43 -2.16
CA PRO A 46 14.78 9.18 -3.31
C PRO A 46 15.69 8.89 -4.51
N PHE A 47 15.10 8.67 -5.68
CA PHE A 47 15.83 8.51 -6.93
C PHE A 47 16.37 9.88 -7.39
N TRP A 48 17.37 10.40 -6.69
CA TRP A 48 18.02 11.61 -7.15
C TRP A 48 18.96 11.30 -8.33
N ALA A 49 19.01 12.22 -9.29
CA ALA A 49 19.86 12.10 -10.46
C ALA A 49 21.36 12.04 -10.09
N ASP A 50 21.75 12.68 -8.99
CA ASP A 50 23.12 12.66 -8.47
C ASP A 50 23.49 11.35 -7.75
N THR A 51 22.50 10.66 -7.18
CA THR A 51 22.69 9.47 -6.35
C THR A 51 22.59 8.20 -7.17
N THR A 52 21.65 8.15 -8.11
CA THR A 52 21.35 6.94 -8.91
C THR A 52 21.76 7.08 -10.38
N GLY A 53 22.15 8.28 -10.81
CA GLY A 53 22.35 8.60 -12.23
C GLY A 53 21.05 8.67 -13.05
N GLN A 54 19.90 8.33 -12.45
CA GLN A 54 18.60 8.35 -13.10
C GLN A 54 17.86 9.63 -12.74
N ARG A 55 17.43 10.37 -13.76
CA ARG A 55 16.63 11.58 -13.56
C ARG A 55 15.15 11.19 -13.46
N LEU A 56 14.50 11.59 -12.37
CA LEU A 56 13.04 11.54 -12.26
C LEU A 56 12.41 12.25 -13.46
N GLN A 57 11.58 11.51 -14.20
CA GLN A 57 10.89 12.02 -15.38
C GLN A 57 9.47 12.42 -14.98
N PHE A 58 9.19 13.71 -15.07
CA PHE A 58 7.86 14.26 -14.87
C PHE A 58 7.20 14.47 -16.23
N GLN A 59 5.92 14.15 -16.31
CA GLN A 59 5.07 14.37 -17.48
C GLN A 59 4.24 15.64 -17.25
N ASN A 60 4.15 16.48 -18.27
CA ASN A 60 3.24 17.63 -18.33
C ASN A 60 2.56 17.60 -19.69
N PHE A 61 1.26 17.87 -19.74
CA PHE A 61 0.46 17.79 -20.96
C PHE A 61 -0.18 19.14 -21.30
N GLY A 62 0.24 19.73 -22.42
CA GLY A 62 -0.28 21.03 -22.87
C GLY A 62 0.07 22.17 -21.91
N ASP A 63 -0.87 23.11 -21.71
CA ASP A 63 -0.68 24.29 -20.87
C ASP A 63 -1.15 24.08 -19.42
N THR A 64 -1.28 22.84 -18.96
CA THR A 64 -1.76 22.53 -17.60
C THR A 64 -0.69 22.85 -16.55
N ASP A 65 -1.16 23.33 -15.38
CA ASP A 65 -0.33 23.51 -14.19
C ASP A 65 -0.11 22.19 -13.44
N LEU A 66 -0.50 21.03 -13.98
CA LEU A 66 -0.27 19.74 -13.35
C LEU A 66 1.01 19.07 -13.86
N LEU A 67 1.80 18.53 -12.94
CA LEU A 67 2.86 17.57 -13.21
C LEU A 67 2.43 16.19 -12.75
N PHE A 68 2.76 15.19 -13.57
CA PHE A 68 2.55 13.79 -13.24
C PHE A 68 3.88 13.08 -13.10
N PHE A 69 3.99 12.25 -12.08
CA PHE A 69 5.09 11.30 -11.92
C PHE A 69 4.50 9.90 -11.85
N THR A 70 4.84 9.06 -12.82
CA THR A 70 4.30 7.71 -12.94
C THR A 70 5.41 6.69 -12.77
N VAL A 71 5.16 5.68 -11.94
CA VAL A 71 6.10 4.58 -11.70
C VAL A 71 5.34 3.27 -11.83
N THR A 72 5.90 2.34 -12.60
CA THR A 72 5.39 0.97 -12.71
C THR A 72 6.47 0.03 -12.20
N LEU A 73 6.13 -0.76 -11.18
CA LEU A 73 7.01 -1.70 -10.51
C LEU A 73 6.52 -3.13 -10.78
N PRO A 74 7.08 -3.82 -11.79
CA PRO A 74 6.89 -5.26 -11.94
C PRO A 74 7.70 -5.98 -10.86
N LEU A 75 7.02 -6.82 -10.07
CA LEU A 75 7.60 -7.58 -8.97
C LEU A 75 7.56 -9.06 -9.32
N PHE A 76 8.74 -9.71 -9.31
CA PHE A 76 8.85 -11.15 -9.47
C PHE A 76 9.99 -11.69 -8.60
N TYR A 77 9.65 -12.40 -7.53
CA TYR A 77 10.62 -12.96 -6.58
C TYR A 77 10.11 -14.25 -5.93
N ALA A 78 10.99 -14.98 -5.25
CA ALA A 78 10.61 -16.18 -4.51
C ALA A 78 9.75 -15.79 -3.29
N ASP A 79 8.59 -16.39 -3.14
CA ASP A 79 7.65 -16.04 -2.08
C ASP A 79 8.28 -16.37 -0.70
N PRO A 80 8.36 -15.41 0.25
CA PRO A 80 8.98 -15.65 1.56
C PRO A 80 8.16 -16.60 2.45
N LEU A 81 6.91 -16.91 2.08
CA LEU A 81 6.06 -17.95 2.66
C LEU A 81 6.20 -19.29 1.93
N GLY A 82 7.09 -19.41 0.95
CA GLY A 82 7.40 -20.67 0.30
C GLY A 82 7.93 -21.72 1.28
N GLY A 83 7.53 -22.98 1.11
CA GLY A 83 7.95 -24.10 1.95
C GLY A 83 6.94 -24.43 3.04
N ASP A 84 7.23 -24.03 4.29
CA ASP A 84 6.40 -24.42 5.45
C ASP A 84 5.01 -23.77 5.45
N TYR A 85 4.81 -22.68 4.69
CA TYR A 85 3.56 -21.92 4.59
C TYR A 85 2.86 -22.05 3.23
N GLN A 86 3.05 -23.17 2.51
CA GLN A 86 2.49 -23.37 1.17
C GLN A 86 0.95 -23.39 1.09
N ASP A 87 0.25 -23.59 2.20
CA ASP A 87 -1.22 -23.46 2.23
C ASP A 87 -1.68 -22.01 1.98
N TYR A 88 -0.79 -21.03 2.19
CA TYR A 88 -1.10 -19.60 2.07
C TYR A 88 -0.71 -19.00 0.71
N VAL A 89 0.26 -19.58 0.00
CA VAL A 89 0.88 -18.93 -1.19
C VAL A 89 1.23 -19.88 -2.34
N GLY A 90 1.54 -19.28 -3.49
CA GLY A 90 1.86 -19.96 -4.75
C GLY A 90 3.34 -19.90 -5.16
N GLY A 91 4.28 -20.18 -4.28
CA GLY A 91 5.72 -20.38 -4.58
C GLY A 91 6.53 -19.16 -5.05
N HIS A 92 6.08 -18.46 -6.08
CA HIS A 92 6.65 -17.19 -6.53
C HIS A 92 5.63 -16.09 -6.38
N TYR A 93 6.06 -14.95 -5.85
CA TYR A 93 5.27 -13.74 -5.85
C TYR A 93 5.44 -13.04 -7.19
N HIS A 94 4.31 -12.76 -7.85
CA HIS A 94 4.25 -12.03 -9.11
C HIS A 94 3.17 -10.96 -9.03
N ALA A 95 3.58 -9.69 -9.03
CA ALA A 95 2.65 -8.57 -8.93
C ALA A 95 3.11 -7.39 -9.78
N MET A 96 2.19 -6.46 -9.98
CA MET A 96 2.45 -5.19 -10.64
C MET A 96 1.89 -4.07 -9.76
N GLU A 97 2.73 -3.11 -9.41
CA GLU A 97 2.29 -1.88 -8.77
C GLU A 97 2.44 -0.70 -9.72
N MET A 98 1.42 0.14 -9.78
CA MET A 98 1.35 1.28 -10.70
C MET A 98 0.98 2.51 -9.89
N PHE A 99 1.89 3.47 -9.83
CA PHE A 99 1.70 4.73 -9.12
C PHE A 99 1.59 5.86 -10.14
N THR A 100 0.69 6.79 -9.88
CA THR A 100 0.66 8.11 -10.51
C THR A 100 0.52 9.16 -9.41
N PHE A 101 1.56 9.94 -9.22
CA PHE A 101 1.54 11.13 -8.37
C PHE A 101 1.23 12.34 -9.26
N SER A 102 0.46 13.27 -8.72
CA SER A 102 0.18 14.54 -9.37
C SER A 102 0.26 15.69 -8.39
N ALA A 103 0.83 16.80 -8.85
CA ALA A 103 0.97 18.02 -8.05
C ALA A 103 0.94 19.25 -8.97
N ARG A 104 0.68 20.41 -8.39
CA ARG A 104 0.79 21.68 -9.13
C ARG A 104 2.25 22.03 -9.39
N ARG A 105 2.57 22.32 -10.66
CA ARG A 105 3.88 22.79 -11.11
C ARG A 105 4.25 24.10 -10.41
N SER A 106 3.31 25.04 -10.37
CA SER A 106 3.50 26.32 -9.70
C SER A 106 3.90 26.17 -8.24
N HIS A 107 3.31 25.22 -7.50
CA HIS A 107 3.64 24.94 -6.11
C HIS A 107 5.01 24.27 -5.95
N LEU A 108 5.31 23.26 -6.77
CA LEU A 108 6.62 22.58 -6.78
C LEU A 108 7.80 23.53 -7.06
N LEU A 109 7.56 24.59 -7.84
CA LEU A 109 8.60 25.54 -8.23
C LEU A 109 8.65 26.80 -7.37
N ALA A 110 7.73 26.98 -6.42
CA ALA A 110 7.62 28.20 -5.63
C ALA A 110 8.77 28.35 -4.61
N SER A 111 9.14 27.27 -3.92
CA SER A 111 10.24 27.24 -2.95
C SER A 111 10.76 25.82 -2.76
N ALA A 112 12.08 25.66 -2.57
CA ALA A 112 12.69 24.37 -2.27
C ALA A 112 12.42 23.89 -0.83
N ASP A 113 12.05 24.81 0.07
CA ASP A 113 11.89 24.54 1.51
C ASP A 113 10.42 24.46 1.94
N GLN A 114 9.49 24.38 0.98
CA GLN A 114 8.05 24.35 1.26
C GLN A 114 7.49 22.94 1.15
N ASP A 115 6.78 22.52 2.20
CA ASP A 115 5.92 21.34 2.16
C ASP A 115 4.77 21.54 1.17
N ILE A 116 4.49 20.50 0.38
CA ILE A 116 3.41 20.52 -0.62
C ILE A 116 2.26 19.68 -0.09
N ASP A 117 1.18 20.37 0.27
CA ASP A 117 -0.02 19.75 0.83
C ASP A 117 -0.94 19.19 -0.27
N ASP A 118 -0.86 19.70 -1.50
CA ASP A 118 -1.73 19.34 -2.62
C ASP A 118 -1.07 18.32 -3.58
N ILE A 119 -0.57 17.22 -3.02
CA ILE A 119 -0.13 16.05 -3.77
C ILE A 119 -1.27 15.02 -3.78
N ALA A 120 -1.74 14.65 -4.96
CA ALA A 120 -2.63 13.52 -5.14
C ALA A 120 -1.86 12.30 -5.65
N VAL A 121 -2.22 11.11 -5.17
CA VAL A 121 -1.70 9.82 -5.60
C VAL A 121 -2.84 8.95 -6.09
N SER A 122 -2.64 8.28 -7.21
CA SER A 122 -3.39 7.11 -7.63
C SER A 122 -2.44 5.94 -7.59
N TRP A 123 -2.83 4.87 -6.90
CA TRP A 123 -2.08 3.63 -6.87
C TRP A 123 -2.97 2.47 -7.26
N SER A 124 -2.42 1.55 -8.02
CA SER A 124 -3.10 0.32 -8.40
C SER A 124 -2.14 -0.85 -8.26
N ARG A 125 -2.66 -1.97 -7.76
CA ARG A 125 -1.91 -3.21 -7.64
C ARG A 125 -2.70 -4.34 -8.27
N ILE A 126 -2.00 -5.15 -9.05
CA ILE A 126 -2.45 -6.48 -9.46
C ILE A 126 -1.52 -7.46 -8.77
N SER A 127 -2.05 -8.35 -7.94
CA SER A 127 -1.28 -9.32 -7.17
C SER A 127 -2.02 -10.64 -7.05
N PRO A 128 -1.38 -11.72 -6.58
CA PRO A 128 -2.09 -12.91 -6.15
C PRO A 128 -3.01 -12.59 -4.95
N TRP A 129 -3.77 -13.59 -4.52
CA TRP A 129 -4.51 -13.55 -3.26
C TRP A 129 -3.60 -13.18 -2.08
N LEU A 130 -4.15 -12.44 -1.11
CA LEU A 130 -3.40 -12.14 0.11
C LEU A 130 -3.21 -13.42 0.93
N PRO A 131 -2.06 -13.59 1.61
CA PRO A 131 -1.76 -14.83 2.32
C PRO A 131 -2.84 -15.29 3.30
N TRP A 132 -3.40 -14.38 4.11
CA TRP A 132 -4.45 -14.69 5.08
C TRP A 132 -5.78 -15.18 4.46
N MET A 133 -5.96 -15.01 3.15
CA MET A 133 -7.07 -15.62 2.40
C MET A 133 -6.87 -17.13 2.19
N LYS A 134 -5.69 -17.68 2.51
CA LYS A 134 -5.38 -19.12 2.47
C LYS A 134 -5.79 -19.77 1.15
N MET A 135 -5.40 -19.08 0.08
CA MET A 135 -5.74 -19.43 -1.29
C MET A 135 -4.66 -20.27 -1.97
N GLY A 136 -3.51 -20.47 -1.32
CA GLY A 136 -2.40 -21.24 -1.86
C GLY A 136 -2.06 -20.82 -3.31
N GLY A 137 -1.86 -21.81 -4.17
CA GLY A 137 -1.64 -21.61 -5.61
C GLY A 137 -2.91 -21.54 -6.46
N GLN A 138 -4.09 -21.27 -5.89
CA GLN A 138 -5.34 -21.19 -6.66
C GLN A 138 -5.31 -20.02 -7.64
N PRO A 139 -5.87 -20.18 -8.85
CA PRO A 139 -5.89 -19.11 -9.84
C PRO A 139 -6.75 -17.94 -9.37
N GLY A 140 -6.28 -16.73 -9.65
CA GLY A 140 -6.99 -15.48 -9.34
C GLY A 140 -6.01 -14.37 -8.99
N GLU A 141 -6.48 -13.14 -9.14
CA GLU A 141 -5.72 -11.94 -8.86
C GLU A 141 -6.59 -10.96 -8.07
N LEU A 142 -5.97 -10.25 -7.15
CA LEU A 142 -6.53 -9.09 -6.51
C LEU A 142 -6.18 -7.85 -7.31
N VAL A 143 -7.21 -7.08 -7.65
CA VAL A 143 -7.06 -5.76 -8.26
C VAL A 143 -7.41 -4.73 -7.20
N VAL A 144 -6.40 -3.96 -6.80
CA VAL A 144 -6.54 -2.85 -5.86
C VAL A 144 -6.44 -1.55 -6.62
N HIS A 145 -7.32 -0.60 -6.32
CA HIS A 145 -7.30 0.74 -6.92
C HIS A 145 -7.60 1.78 -5.85
N VAL A 146 -6.60 2.63 -5.59
CA VAL A 146 -6.59 3.58 -4.49
C VAL A 146 -6.34 4.98 -5.02
N ALA A 147 -7.06 5.95 -4.47
CA ALA A 147 -6.73 7.36 -4.60
C ALA A 147 -6.44 7.93 -3.21
N GLY A 148 -5.46 8.82 -3.12
CA GLY A 148 -5.04 9.45 -1.88
C GLY A 148 -4.56 10.88 -2.09
N THR A 149 -4.46 11.61 -0.99
CA THR A 149 -3.84 12.94 -0.94
C THR A 149 -3.04 13.05 0.36
N ARG A 150 -2.06 13.96 0.40
CA ARG A 150 -1.43 14.32 1.67
C ARG A 150 -2.47 14.95 2.60
N VAL A 151 -2.42 14.57 3.87
CA VAL A 151 -3.19 15.19 4.96
C VAL A 151 -2.22 15.75 5.99
N GLY A 152 -2.59 16.84 6.65
CA GLY A 152 -1.71 17.49 7.63
C GLY A 152 -1.60 16.74 8.96
N SER A 153 -2.53 15.84 9.23
CA SER A 153 -2.58 14.99 10.43
C SER A 153 -3.41 13.75 10.15
N TRP A 154 -3.03 12.61 10.74
CA TRP A 154 -3.81 11.36 10.69
C TRP A 154 -5.24 11.54 11.22
N GLN A 155 -5.47 12.53 12.09
CA GLN A 155 -6.79 12.87 12.64
C GLN A 155 -7.78 13.37 11.58
N GLN A 156 -7.29 13.78 10.40
CA GLN A 156 -8.09 14.19 9.25
C GLN A 156 -8.63 13.00 8.44
N LEU A 157 -8.17 11.79 8.73
CA LEU A 157 -8.68 10.58 8.07
C LEU A 157 -10.15 10.34 8.44
N PRO A 158 -10.95 9.78 7.50
CA PRO A 158 -12.33 9.41 7.79
C PRO A 158 -12.41 8.19 8.71
N GLU A 159 -13.56 8.01 9.35
CA GLU A 159 -13.87 6.71 9.97
C GLU A 159 -14.13 5.65 8.89
N PRO A 160 -13.76 4.39 9.15
CA PRO A 160 -13.21 3.85 10.40
C PRO A 160 -11.68 3.94 10.54
N LEU A 161 -10.97 4.48 9.54
CA LEU A 161 -9.50 4.46 9.48
C LEU A 161 -8.85 5.23 10.61
N ARG A 162 -9.44 6.38 10.97
CA ARG A 162 -8.94 7.16 12.09
C ARG A 162 -8.98 6.37 13.40
N SER A 163 -10.07 5.67 13.70
CA SER A 163 -10.14 4.81 14.89
C SER A 163 -9.14 3.65 14.81
N GLN A 164 -8.93 3.05 13.64
CA GLN A 164 -7.92 2.01 13.47
C GLN A 164 -6.51 2.49 13.79
N ILE A 165 -6.13 3.68 13.31
CA ILE A 165 -4.83 4.27 13.64
C ILE A 165 -4.71 4.60 15.12
N ALA A 166 -5.80 5.06 15.75
CA ALA A 166 -5.81 5.37 17.17
C ALA A 166 -5.63 4.12 18.05
N ASP A 167 -6.35 3.05 17.72
CA ASP A 167 -6.52 1.89 18.61
C ASP A 167 -5.54 0.77 18.31
N ASN A 168 -5.18 0.58 17.03
CA ASN A 168 -4.50 -0.63 16.53
C ASN A 168 -3.22 -0.35 15.74
N PHE A 169 -2.87 0.90 15.42
CA PHE A 169 -1.71 1.23 14.59
C PHE A 169 -1.04 2.53 15.07
N ALA A 170 -0.69 2.58 16.35
CA ALA A 170 -0.19 3.80 16.99
C ALA A 170 1.11 4.31 16.36
N LEU A 171 1.92 3.42 15.77
CA LEU A 171 3.14 3.77 15.05
C LEU A 171 2.88 4.74 13.89
N TYR A 172 1.73 4.64 13.23
CA TYR A 172 1.36 5.46 12.06
C TYR A 172 0.86 6.86 12.44
N GLN A 173 0.78 7.18 13.74
CA GLN A 173 0.41 8.52 14.20
C GLN A 173 1.54 9.55 14.02
N THR A 174 2.77 9.07 13.84
CA THR A 174 3.96 9.90 13.67
C THR A 174 4.77 9.47 12.44
N PRO A 175 5.32 10.41 11.66
CA PRO A 175 6.21 10.06 10.55
C PRO A 175 7.42 9.26 11.04
N PRO A 176 7.88 8.24 10.28
CA PRO A 176 9.08 7.49 10.62
C PRO A 176 10.33 8.39 10.53
N PRO A 177 11.43 8.03 11.22
CA PRO A 177 12.67 8.79 11.14
C PRO A 177 13.30 8.66 9.75
N LEU A 178 13.88 9.76 9.24
CA LEU A 178 14.48 9.82 7.89
C LEU A 178 15.72 8.93 7.71
N ASN A 179 16.26 8.37 8.79
CA ASN A 179 17.45 7.53 8.81
C ASN A 179 17.14 6.06 9.17
N ASP A 180 15.88 5.63 8.99
CA ASP A 180 15.53 4.21 9.12
C ASP A 180 16.17 3.38 8.00
N ASN A 181 17.08 2.48 8.40
CA ASN A 181 17.81 1.59 7.51
C ASN A 181 17.34 0.13 7.63
N ARG A 182 16.23 -0.14 8.34
CA ARG A 182 15.60 -1.47 8.34
C ARG A 182 15.22 -1.84 6.89
N PRO A 183 15.33 -3.12 6.49
CA PRO A 183 14.88 -3.56 5.18
C PRO A 183 13.36 -3.33 5.05
N ASN A 184 12.90 -3.02 3.83
CA ASN A 184 11.47 -2.90 3.58
C ASN A 184 10.74 -4.19 3.92
N GLU A 185 9.62 -4.02 4.59
CA GLU A 185 8.65 -5.07 4.82
C GLU A 185 7.67 -5.18 3.64
N THR A 186 7.19 -6.40 3.41
CA THR A 186 6.12 -6.71 2.47
C THR A 186 4.96 -7.33 3.22
N THR A 187 3.77 -7.34 2.62
CA THR A 187 2.60 -8.01 3.23
C THR A 187 2.85 -9.48 3.54
N TRP A 188 3.73 -10.12 2.77
CA TRP A 188 4.10 -11.52 2.94
C TRP A 188 5.08 -11.75 4.10
N THR A 189 6.08 -10.87 4.26
CA THR A 189 6.99 -10.97 5.41
C THR A 189 6.27 -10.61 6.70
N ASN A 190 5.41 -9.58 6.66
CA ASN A 190 4.57 -9.20 7.80
C ASN A 190 3.65 -10.35 8.23
N PHE A 191 3.00 -11.01 7.27
CA PHE A 191 2.14 -12.15 7.56
C PHE A 191 2.92 -13.38 8.04
N ARG A 192 4.13 -13.60 7.53
CA ARG A 192 5.01 -14.66 8.05
C ARG A 192 5.32 -14.43 9.52
N ASP A 193 5.67 -13.21 9.88
CA ASP A 193 6.04 -12.87 11.25
C ASP A 193 4.83 -13.02 12.19
N PHE A 194 3.62 -12.73 11.72
CA PHE A 194 2.37 -13.09 12.42
C PHE A 194 2.22 -14.61 12.63
N LEU A 195 2.46 -15.43 11.59
CA LEU A 195 2.38 -16.89 11.71
C LEU A 195 3.44 -17.48 12.65
N ASP A 196 4.64 -16.89 12.65
CA ASP A 196 5.76 -17.27 13.53
C ASP A 196 5.54 -16.83 14.99
N GLY A 197 4.48 -16.07 15.27
CA GLY A 197 4.20 -15.53 16.59
C GLY A 197 5.21 -14.48 17.03
N ALA A 198 5.90 -13.83 16.08
CA ALA A 198 6.78 -12.71 16.37
C ALA A 198 5.92 -11.53 16.87
N GLU A 199 6.22 -11.01 18.06
CA GLU A 199 5.60 -9.78 18.55
C GLU A 199 6.06 -8.61 17.67
N HIS A 200 5.28 -8.31 16.63
CA HIS A 200 5.32 -6.99 16.00
C HIS A 200 4.36 -6.09 16.77
N GLN A 201 4.92 -5.05 17.38
CA GLN A 201 4.11 -4.01 17.99
C GLN A 201 3.29 -3.30 16.90
N PRO A 202 1.96 -3.20 17.05
CA PRO A 202 1.16 -2.30 16.22
C PRO A 202 1.57 -0.83 16.33
#